data_AF-A0A2M9AAA6-F1
#
_entry.id   AF-A0A2M9AAA6-F1
#
_cell.length_a   1.000
_cell.length_b   1.000
_cell.length_c   1.000
_cell.angle_alpha   90.00
_cell.angle_beta   90.00
_cell.angle_gamma   90.00
#
_symmetry.space_group_name_H-M   'P 1'
#
loop_
_entity.id
_entity.type
_entity.pdbx_description
1 polymer ?
#
loop_
_entity_poly.entity_id
_entity_poly.type
_entity_poly.pdbx_seq_one_letter_code
_entity_poly.pdbx_strand_id
1 'polypeptide(L)'
;MSNHRVYLDDIYASEACKGSTFRAVVMMAHEARFINEQARSGYLTLEMKPTTIAMDKFKDNKLTILSKEEAEARENAKVAEIQQANAKAPAQDSASTLDAANDAFGI
;
A
#
# COMPACT_ATOMS: atom_id res chain seq x y z
N MET A 1 -15.52 8.46 21.87
CA MET A 1 -15.48 8.52 20.39
C MET A 1 -15.17 9.96 20.02
N SER A 2 -13.96 10.24 19.54
CA SER A 2 -13.61 11.57 19.04
C SER A 2 -14.61 11.97 17.94
N ASN A 3 -15.06 13.23 17.95
CA ASN A 3 -15.96 13.78 16.93
C ASN A 3 -15.20 13.90 15.61
N HIS A 4 -14.98 12.76 14.95
CA HIS A 4 -14.29 12.69 13.69
C HIS A 4 -15.27 13.04 12.57
N ARG A 5 -15.40 14.34 12.28
CA ARG A 5 -16.24 14.86 11.20
C ARG A 5 -15.37 15.25 10.02
N VAL A 6 -15.65 14.65 8.88
CA VAL A 6 -15.08 15.04 7.58
C VAL A 6 -16.17 15.72 6.78
N TYR A 7 -15.92 16.93 6.32
CA TYR A 7 -16.84 17.68 5.49
C TYR A 7 -16.50 17.46 4.01
N LEU A 8 -17.54 17.30 3.19
CA LEU A 8 -17.37 17.12 1.74
C LEU A 8 -16.81 18.39 1.09
N ASP A 9 -17.08 19.56 1.65
CA ASP A 9 -16.56 20.83 1.13
C ASP A 9 -15.03 20.90 1.23
N ASP A 10 -14.44 20.41 2.33
CA ASP A 10 -12.98 20.30 2.50
C ASP A 10 -12.36 19.37 1.45
N ILE A 11 -13.08 18.32 1.08
CA ILE A 11 -12.66 17.34 0.06
C ILE A 11 -12.70 17.99 -1.33
N TYR A 12 -13.79 18.68 -1.66
CA TYR A 12 -13.97 19.30 -2.98
C TYR A 12 -13.06 20.50 -3.21
N ALA A 13 -12.65 21.21 -2.15
CA ALA A 13 -11.66 22.27 -2.21
C ALA A 13 -10.22 21.77 -2.41
N SER A 14 -9.96 20.47 -2.23
CA SER A 14 -8.62 19.90 -2.39
C SER A 14 -8.18 19.88 -3.86
N GLU A 15 -6.92 20.28 -4.11
CA GLU A 15 -6.27 20.19 -5.42
C GLU A 15 -6.21 18.74 -5.95
N ALA A 16 -6.29 17.74 -5.08
CA ALA A 16 -6.37 16.34 -5.44
C ALA A 16 -7.60 16.01 -6.31
N CYS A 17 -8.67 16.81 -6.22
CA CYS A 17 -9.85 16.69 -7.07
C CYS A 17 -9.59 17.05 -8.54
N LYS A 18 -8.46 17.72 -8.86
CA LYS A 18 -8.14 18.24 -10.21
C LYS A 18 -9.36 18.93 -10.85
N GLY A 19 -10.09 19.71 -10.05
CA GLY A 19 -11.29 20.46 -10.47
C GLY A 19 -12.58 19.66 -10.67
N SER A 20 -12.62 18.35 -10.37
CA SER A 20 -13.82 17.52 -10.53
C SER A 20 -14.23 16.82 -9.24
N THR A 21 -15.40 17.19 -8.72
CA THR A 21 -16.01 16.53 -7.54
C THR A 21 -16.34 15.06 -7.80
N PHE A 22 -16.77 14.73 -9.02
CA PHE A 22 -17.02 13.35 -9.44
C PHE A 22 -15.76 12.49 -9.36
N ARG A 23 -14.60 13.04 -9.75
CA ARG A 23 -13.32 12.35 -9.63
C ARG A 23 -13.01 12.00 -8.18
N ALA A 24 -13.26 12.93 -7.25
CA ALA A 24 -13.08 12.69 -5.81
C ALA A 24 -13.96 11.55 -5.31
N VAL A 25 -15.24 11.57 -5.67
CA VAL A 25 -16.20 10.51 -5.30
C VAL A 25 -15.76 9.15 -5.83
N VAL A 26 -15.34 9.08 -7.09
CA VAL A 26 -14.85 7.83 -7.71
C VAL A 26 -13.60 7.33 -7.00
N MET A 27 -12.63 8.21 -6.70
CA MET A 27 -11.43 7.84 -5.93
C MET A 27 -11.77 7.25 -4.57
N MET A 28 -12.61 7.95 -3.81
CA MET A 28 -13.02 7.50 -2.47
C MET A 28 -13.82 6.20 -2.53
N ALA A 29 -14.68 6.01 -3.53
CA ALA A 29 -15.46 4.79 -3.70
C ALA A 29 -14.58 3.58 -4.01
N HIS A 30 -13.59 3.73 -4.89
CA HIS A 30 -12.61 2.66 -5.18
C HIS A 30 -11.81 2.29 -3.95
N GLU A 31 -11.31 3.28 -3.21
CA GLU A 31 -10.56 3.03 -1.98
C GLU A 31 -11.42 2.36 -0.89
N ALA A 32 -12.64 2.82 -0.70
CA ALA A 32 -13.56 2.22 0.27
C ALA A 32 -13.87 0.76 -0.08
N ARG A 33 -14.02 0.44 -1.37
CA ARG A 33 -14.22 -0.94 -1.83
C ARG A 33 -12.99 -1.80 -1.57
N PHE A 34 -11.80 -1.28 -1.87
CA PHE A 34 -10.55 -1.97 -1.57
C PHE A 34 -10.41 -2.28 -0.08
N ILE A 35 -10.60 -1.28 0.79
CA ILE A 35 -10.55 -1.44 2.25
C ILE A 35 -11.55 -2.51 2.72
N ASN A 36 -12.77 -2.48 2.19
CA ASN A 36 -13.81 -3.44 2.56
C ASN A 36 -13.44 -4.87 2.13
N GLU A 37 -12.84 -5.04 0.95
CA GLU A 37 -12.36 -6.34 0.47
C GLU A 37 -11.20 -6.86 1.34
N GLN A 38 -10.23 -6.01 1.69
CA GLN A 38 -9.14 -6.39 2.59
C GLN A 38 -9.62 -6.79 3.98
N ALA A 39 -10.61 -6.06 4.52
CA ALA A 39 -11.23 -6.40 5.79
C ALA A 39 -11.99 -7.74 5.73
N ARG A 40 -12.73 -7.98 4.64
CA ARG A 40 -13.44 -9.25 4.44
C ARG A 40 -12.49 -10.44 4.28
N SER A 41 -11.31 -10.21 3.70
CA SER A 41 -10.24 -11.21 3.61
C SER A 41 -9.46 -11.40 4.91
N GLY A 42 -9.76 -10.64 5.96
CA GLY A 42 -9.12 -10.76 7.27
C GLY A 42 -7.74 -10.10 7.39
N TYR A 43 -7.29 -9.37 6.36
CA TYR A 43 -6.01 -8.66 6.38
C TYR A 43 -6.04 -7.37 7.20
N LEU A 44 -7.24 -6.82 7.44
CA LEU A 44 -7.39 -5.52 8.09
C LEU A 44 -8.56 -5.53 9.07
N THR A 45 -8.34 -5.11 10.32
CA THR A 45 -9.41 -4.85 11.29
C THR A 45 -9.88 -3.41 11.16
N LEU A 46 -11.17 -3.21 10.90
CA LEU A 46 -11.74 -1.88 10.69
C LEU A 46 -12.17 -1.25 12.02
N GLU A 47 -11.58 -0.09 12.33
CA GLU A 47 -12.00 0.75 13.46
C GLU A 47 -13.16 1.68 13.10
N MET A 48 -13.32 1.99 11.81
CA MET A 48 -14.34 2.89 11.27
C MET A 48 -14.92 2.34 9.96
N LYS A 49 -16.00 2.96 9.48
CA LYS A 49 -16.60 2.59 8.19
C LYS A 49 -15.59 2.80 7.05
N PRO A 50 -15.50 1.89 6.06
CA PRO A 50 -14.54 2.01 4.95
C PRO A 50 -14.60 3.33 4.19
N THR A 51 -15.81 3.90 4.04
CA THR A 51 -16.01 5.19 3.38
C THR A 51 -15.43 6.35 4.18
N THR A 52 -15.52 6.32 5.51
CA THR A 52 -14.90 7.32 6.39
C THR A 52 -13.38 7.26 6.27
N ILE A 53 -12.81 6.05 6.32
CA ILE A 53 -11.37 5.85 6.15
C ILE A 53 -10.90 6.34 4.77
N ALA A 54 -11.68 6.09 3.71
CA ALA A 54 -11.36 6.58 2.37
C ALA A 54 -11.41 8.11 2.27
N MET A 55 -12.39 8.77 2.92
CA MET A 55 -12.45 10.22 3.00
C MET A 55 -11.23 10.82 3.72
N ASP A 56 -10.74 10.15 4.77
CA ASP A 56 -9.54 10.58 5.50
C ASP A 56 -8.28 10.45 4.68
N LYS A 57 -8.11 9.31 4.02
CA LYS A 57 -7.00 9.11 3.09
C LYS A 57 -7.01 10.12 1.95
N PHE A 58 -8.20 10.51 1.48
CA PHE A 58 -8.33 11.57 0.48
C PHE A 58 -7.87 12.93 1.01
N LYS A 59 -8.37 13.32 2.19
CA LYS A 59 -8.02 14.58 2.86
C LYS A 59 -6.52 14.69 3.13
N ASP A 60 -5.88 13.57 3.50
CA ASP A 60 -4.44 13.47 3.74
C ASP A 60 -3.59 13.47 2.45
N ASN A 61 -4.19 13.63 1.27
CA ASN A 61 -3.52 13.52 -0.04
C ASN A 61 -2.81 12.17 -0.27
N LYS A 62 -3.30 11.10 0.36
CA LYS A 62 -2.78 9.72 0.19
C LYS A 62 -3.40 8.99 -0.99
N LEU A 63 -4.42 9.56 -1.63
CA LEU A 63 -5.08 9.00 -2.81
C LEU A 63 -4.75 9.81 -4.05
N THR A 64 -4.21 9.14 -5.07
CA THR A 64 -3.88 9.75 -6.36
C THR A 64 -4.32 8.83 -7.49
N ILE A 65 -5.14 9.35 -8.43
CA ILE A 65 -5.34 8.70 -9.73
C ILE A 65 -4.22 9.13 -10.67
N LEU A 66 -3.43 8.15 -11.09
CA LEU A 66 -2.47 8.27 -12.19
C LEU A 66 -3.18 8.04 -13.52
N SER A 67 -2.69 8.67 -14.58
CA SER A 67 -3.04 8.25 -15.95
C SER A 67 -2.52 6.83 -16.19
N LYS A 68 -3.02 6.17 -17.24
CA LYS A 68 -2.55 4.83 -17.60
C LYS A 68 -1.03 4.81 -17.84
N GLU A 69 -0.52 5.81 -18.54
CA GLU A 69 0.91 5.99 -18.84
C GLU A 69 1.73 6.24 -17.56
N GLU A 70 1.23 7.08 -16.65
CA GLU A 70 1.88 7.35 -15.36
C GLU A 70 1.86 6.12 -14.44
N ALA A 71 0.80 5.33 -14.49
CA ALA A 71 0.67 4.09 -13.71
C ALA A 71 1.67 3.03 -14.21
N GLU A 72 1.76 2.83 -15.53
CA GLU A 72 2.71 1.92 -16.17
C GLU A 72 4.16 2.34 -15.88
N ALA A 73 4.48 3.63 -15.96
CA ALA A 73 5.80 4.15 -15.62
C ALA A 73 6.17 3.90 -14.15
N ARG A 74 5.22 4.09 -13.22
CA ARG A 74 5.45 3.87 -11.78
C ARG A 74 5.54 2.38 -11.43
N GLU A 75 4.80 1.52 -12.11
CA GLU A 75 4.91 0.07 -11.98
C GLU A 75 6.29 -0.41 -12.45
N ASN A 76 6.73 0.03 -13.63
CA ASN A 76 8.06 -0.28 -14.16
C ASN A 76 9.19 0.20 -13.24
N ALA A 77 9.05 1.38 -12.62
CA ALA A 77 10.00 1.89 -11.64
C ALA A 77 10.08 1.02 -10.38
N LYS A 78 8.94 0.56 -9.85
CA LYS A 78 8.91 -0.34 -8.68
C LYS A 78 9.51 -1.71 -8.99
N VAL A 79 9.25 -2.26 -10.17
CA VAL A 79 9.85 -3.54 -10.61
C VAL A 79 11.37 -3.42 -10.73
N ALA A 80 11.88 -2.29 -11.24
CA ALA A 80 13.31 -2.01 -11.31
C ALA A 80 13.95 -1.88 -9.91
N GLU A 81 13.30 -1.22 -8.96
CA GLU A 81 13.79 -1.10 -7.57
C GLU A 81 13.85 -2.46 -6.86
N ILE A 82 12.83 -3.32 -7.05
CA ILE A 82 12.81 -4.67 -6.46
C ILE A 82 13.92 -5.55 -7.06
N GLN A 83 14.18 -5.43 -8.37
CA GLN A 83 15.26 -6.17 -9.03
C GLN A 83 16.65 -5.71 -8.56
N GLN A 84 16.84 -4.40 -8.31
CA GLN A 84 18.09 -3.88 -7.75
C GLN A 84 18.30 -4.28 -6.28
N ALA A 85 17.23 -4.33 -5.47
CA ALA A 85 17.30 -4.79 -4.10
C ALA A 85 17.65 -6.29 -4.01
N ASN A 86 17.14 -7.11 -4.93
CA ASN A 86 17.44 -8.54 -4.99
C ASN A 86 18.86 -8.84 -5.50
N ALA A 87 19.44 -7.96 -6.32
CA ALA A 87 20.82 -8.07 -6.79
C ALA A 87 21.87 -7.65 -5.74
N LYS A 88 21.46 -7.07 -4.61
CA LYS A 88 22.36 -6.58 -3.53
C LYS A 88 22.31 -7.44 -2.26
N ALA A 89 21.62 -8.58 -2.27
CA ALA A 89 21.80 -9.59 -1.23
C ALA A 89 23.20 -10.19 -1.37
N PRO A 90 24.07 -10.17 -0.35
CA PRO A 90 25.30 -10.92 -0.41
C PRO A 90 24.93 -12.40 -0.48
N ALA A 91 25.49 -13.11 -1.46
CA ALA A 91 25.55 -14.56 -1.43
C ALA A 91 26.27 -14.96 -0.14
N GLN A 92 25.51 -15.26 0.92
CA GLN A 92 26.06 -15.93 2.08
C GLN A 92 26.21 -17.40 1.70
N ASP A 93 27.45 -17.74 1.39
CA ASP A 93 27.99 -19.09 1.25
C ASP A 93 27.34 -20.05 2.26
N SER A 94 26.40 -20.86 1.77
CA SER A 94 25.95 -22.06 2.48
C SER A 94 26.93 -23.21 2.21
N ALA A 95 28.21 -22.96 2.50
CA ALA A 95 29.30 -23.91 2.33
C ALA A 95 30.28 -23.80 3.50
N SER A 96 29.86 -24.21 4.71
CA SER A 96 30.81 -24.56 5.80
C SER A 96 30.20 -25.24 7.04
N THR A 97 28.89 -25.55 7.10
CA THR A 97 28.29 -26.20 8.28
C THR A 97 27.97 -27.68 8.08
N LEU A 98 28.81 -28.42 7.34
CA LEU A 98 28.68 -29.89 7.22
C LEU A 98 29.79 -30.67 7.94
N ASP A 99 30.92 -30.05 8.31
CA ASP A 99 32.02 -30.76 8.99
C ASP A 99 31.95 -30.72 10.53
N ALA A 100 31.20 -29.80 11.13
CA ALA A 100 31.14 -29.67 12.59
C ALA A 100 30.20 -30.68 13.29
N ALA A 101 29.41 -31.46 12.53
CA ALA A 101 28.48 -32.45 13.09
C ALA A 101 29.11 -33.84 13.29
N ASN A 102 30.29 -34.10 12.70
CA ASN A 102 30.92 -35.43 12.73
C ASN A 102 31.95 -35.61 13.86
N ASP A 103 32.42 -34.53 14.48
CA ASP A 103 33.39 -34.57 15.59
C ASP A 103 32.74 -34.70 16.99
N ALA A 104 31.41 -34.62 17.09
CA ALA A 104 30.69 -34.70 18.37
C ALA A 104 30.21 -36.13 18.74
N PHE A 105 30.26 -37.08 17.81
CA PHE A 105 29.94 -38.49 18.04
C PHE A 105 30.99 -39.37 17.35
N GLY A 106 32.15 -39.51 18.00
CA GLY A 106 33.21 -40.41 17.53
C GLY A 106 32.72 -41.85 17.36
N ILE A 107 32.85 -42.35 16.14
CA ILE A 107 33.07 -43.75 15.79
C ILE A 107 34.27 -43.78 14.84
#